data_AF-A0A2E7INZ7-F1
#
_entry.id   AF-A0A2E7INZ7-F1
#
_cell.length_a   1.000
_cell.length_b   1.000
_cell.length_c   1.000
_cell.angle_alpha   90.00
_cell.angle_beta   90.00
_cell.angle_gamma   90.00
#
_symmetry.space_group_name_H-M   'P 1'
#
loop_
_entity.id
_entity.type
_entity.pdbx_description
1 polymer ?
#
loop_
_entity_poly.entity_id
_entity_poly.type
_entity_poly.pdbx_seq_one_letter_code
_entity_poly.pdbx_strand_id
1 'polypeptide(L)' 'MRCLVDGKADVYAVLDAFSVTCPARQHAIKKLLCSGIRGKGDTAQDLSEAADAISRAIQMEEARALR' A
#
# COMPACT_ATOMS: atom_id res chain seq x y z
N MET A 1 17.28 1.28 13.48
CA MET A 1 16.44 1.47 12.28
C MET A 1 16.55 2.93 11.85
N ARG A 2 17.51 3.27 10.98
CA ARG A 2 17.60 4.62 10.38
C ARG A 2 16.63 4.66 9.20
N CYS A 3 15.36 4.89 9.46
CA CYS A 3 14.29 4.86 8.44
C CYS A 3 13.59 6.20 8.28
N LEU A 4 14.10 7.26 8.91
CA LEU A 4 13.57 8.62 8.78
C LEU A 4 14.51 9.44 7.89
N VAL A 5 13.96 10.01 6.83
CA VAL A 5 14.64 11.04 6.01
C VAL A 5 14.09 12.38 6.49
N ASP A 6 14.94 13.22 7.07
CA ASP A 6 14.57 14.54 7.62
C ASP A 6 13.40 14.51 8.63
N GLY A 7 13.36 13.46 9.47
CA GLY A 7 12.29 13.26 10.46
C GLY A 7 10.95 12.79 9.87
N LYS A 8 10.88 12.52 8.56
CA LYS A 8 9.70 11.96 7.88
C LYS A 8 9.93 10.49 7.54
N ALA A 9 8.88 9.69 7.69
CA ALA A 9 8.90 8.30 7.25
C ALA A 9 8.72 8.24 5.73
N ASP A 10 9.67 7.64 5.04
CA ASP A 10 9.51 7.32 3.61
C ASP A 10 8.67 6.06 3.46
N VAL A 11 7.50 6.19 2.81
CA VAL A 11 6.57 5.08 2.55
C VAL A 11 7.27 3.94 1.81
N TYR A 12 8.19 4.23 0.89
CA TYR A 12 8.92 3.20 0.16
C TYR A 12 9.91 2.46 1.05
N ALA A 13 10.57 3.14 1.98
CA ALA A 13 11.43 2.52 2.98
C ALA A 13 10.63 1.61 3.93
N VAL A 14 9.39 1.97 4.28
CA VAL A 14 8.49 1.11 5.07
C VAL A 14 8.13 -0.14 4.27
N LEU A 15 7.75 -0.01 3.01
CA LEU A 15 7.45 -1.15 2.15
C LEU A 15 8.64 -2.10 2.02
N ASP A 16 9.85 -1.55 1.88
CA ASP A 16 11.10 -2.31 1.80
C ASP A 16 11.44 -3.01 3.13
N ALA A 17 11.30 -2.30 4.26
CA ALA A 17 11.56 -2.84 5.60
C ALA A 17 10.69 -4.06 5.95
N PHE A 18 9.45 -4.10 5.43
CA PHE A 18 8.55 -5.25 5.58
C PHE A 18 8.57 -6.21 4.38
N SER A 19 9.50 -6.02 3.44
CA SER A 19 9.65 -6.84 2.23
C SER A 19 8.32 -7.01 1.48
N VAL A 20 7.54 -5.94 1.37
CA VAL A 20 6.26 -5.95 0.66
C VAL A 20 6.52 -5.96 -0.83
N THR A 21 6.50 -7.15 -1.44
CA THR A 21 6.81 -7.33 -2.88
C THR A 21 5.58 -7.38 -3.78
N CYS A 22 4.38 -7.60 -3.23
CA CYS A 22 3.16 -7.67 -4.02
C CYS A 22 2.71 -6.26 -4.45
N PRO A 23 2.61 -5.96 -5.76
CA PRO A 23 2.21 -4.63 -6.23
C PRO A 23 0.86 -4.16 -5.71
N ALA A 24 -0.10 -5.09 -5.56
CA ALA A 24 -1.43 -4.79 -5.03
C ALA A 24 -1.37 -4.39 -3.55
N ARG A 25 -0.55 -5.08 -2.73
CA ARG A 25 -0.32 -4.70 -1.33
C ARG A 25 0.39 -3.35 -1.22
N GLN A 26 1.40 -3.09 -2.05
CA GLN A 26 2.09 -1.79 -2.09
C GLN A 26 1.12 -0.64 -2.41
N HIS A 27 0.23 -0.83 -3.39
CA HIS A 27 -0.77 0.17 -3.76
C HIS A 27 -1.73 0.47 -2.60
N ALA A 28 -2.28 -0.57 -1.97
CA ALA A 28 -3.19 -0.42 -0.84
C ALA A 28 -2.53 0.31 0.33
N ILE A 29 -1.31 -0.08 0.71
CA ILE A 29 -0.57 0.56 1.82
C ILE A 29 -0.32 2.03 1.54
N LYS A 30 0.11 2.38 0.31
CA LYS A 30 0.31 3.78 -0.09
C LYS A 30 -0.97 4.61 0.00
N LYS A 31 -2.12 4.03 -0.36
CA LYS A 31 -3.42 4.68 -0.25
C LYS A 31 -3.82 4.89 1.21
N LEU A 32 -3.64 3.89 2.06
CA LEU A 32 -3.95 3.97 3.49
C LEU A 32 -3.07 4.98 4.23
N LEU A 33 -1.76 5.01 3.98
CA LEU A 33 -0.83 5.91 4.66
C LEU A 33 -0.97 7.38 4.22
N CYS A 34 -1.50 7.62 3.03
CA CYS A 34 -1.59 8.98 2.46
C CYS A 34 -3.03 9.42 2.13
N SER A 35 -4.04 8.75 2.66
CA SER A 35 -5.44 9.02 2.32
C SER A 35 -5.83 10.48 2.58
N GLY A 36 -6.37 11.16 1.56
CA GLY A 36 -6.82 12.55 1.66
C GLY A 36 -5.70 13.61 1.68
N ILE A 37 -4.42 13.21 1.63
CA ILE A 37 -3.27 14.13 1.63
C ILE A 37 -2.42 14.05 0.35
N ARG A 38 -2.84 13.28 -0.66
CA ARG A 38 -2.11 13.10 -1.93
C ARG A 38 -2.26 14.25 -2.92
N GLY A 39 -3.07 15.26 -2.59
CA GLY A 39 -3.41 16.37 -3.50
C GLY A 39 -4.25 15.95 -4.71
N LYS A 40 -4.77 14.72 -4.74
CA LYS A 40 -5.61 14.16 -5.81
C LYS A 40 -6.54 13.10 -5.23
N GLY A 41 -7.85 13.34 -5.26
CA GLY A 41 -8.88 12.48 -4.68
C GLY A 41 -9.29 12.90 -3.27
N ASP A 42 -10.49 12.49 -2.85
CA ASP A 42 -10.92 12.58 -1.46
C ASP A 42 -10.56 11.31 -0.67
N THR A 43 -10.66 11.40 0.66
CA THR A 43 -10.37 10.28 1.56
C THR A 43 -11.21 9.03 1.25
N ALA A 44 -12.48 9.20 0.88
CA ALA A 44 -13.36 8.05 0.63
C ALA A 44 -12.94 7.30 -0.64
N GLN A 45 -12.56 8.02 -1.70
CA GLN A 45 -12.01 7.44 -2.92
C GLN A 45 -10.70 6.71 -2.64
N ASP A 46 -9.77 7.30 -1.88
CA ASP A 46 -8.51 6.65 -1.53
C ASP A 46 -8.73 5.33 -0.76
N LEU A 47 -9.70 5.30 0.16
CA LEU A 47 -10.08 4.10 0.90
C LEU A 47 -10.73 3.04 0.01
N SER A 48 -11.60 3.45 -0.92
CA SER A 48 -12.21 2.53 -1.90
C SER A 48 -11.16 1.88 -2.79
N GLU A 49 -10.24 2.68 -3.35
CA GLU A 49 -9.15 2.17 -4.19
C GLU A 49 -8.19 1.26 -3.40
N ALA A 50 -7.99 1.52 -2.11
CA ALA A 50 -7.24 0.61 -1.24
C ALA A 50 -7.96 -0.74 -1.09
N ALA A 51 -9.28 -0.75 -0.91
CA ALA A 51 -10.08 -1.97 -0.79
C ALA A 51 -10.04 -2.81 -2.09
N ASP A 52 -10.12 -2.16 -3.24
CA ASP A 52 -9.99 -2.82 -4.56
C ASP A 52 -8.61 -3.48 -4.72
N ALA A 53 -7.55 -2.78 -4.32
CA ALA A 53 -6.19 -3.30 -4.35
C ALA A 53 -6.01 -4.50 -3.41
N ILE A 54 -6.62 -4.50 -2.22
CA ILE A 54 -6.60 -5.66 -1.32
C ILE A 54 -7.37 -6.85 -1.92
N SER A 55 -8.54 -6.60 -2.52
CA SER A 55 -9.31 -7.64 -3.21
C SER A 55 -8.49 -8.31 -4.32
N ARG A 56 -7.73 -7.53 -5.08
CA ARG A 56 -6.78 -8.05 -6.08
C ARG A 56 -5.67 -8.87 -5.44
N ALA A 57 -5.10 -8.42 -4.32
CA ALA A 57 -4.04 -9.14 -3.61
C ALA A 57 -4.53 -10.51 -3.14
N ILE A 58 -5.75 -10.60 -2.60
CA ILE A 58 -6.38 -11.87 -2.18
C ILE A 58 -6.48 -12.82 -3.37
N GLN A 59 -7.03 -12.37 -4.51
CA GLN A 59 -7.12 -13.18 -5.73
C GLN A 59 -5.74 -13.69 -6.20
N MET A 60 -4.67 -12.89 -6.04
CA MET A 60 -3.32 -13.32 -6.39
C MET A 60 -2.80 -14.41 -5.46
N GLU A 61 -3.07 -14.32 -4.16
CA GLU A 61 -2.65 -15.35 -3.20
C GLU A 61 -3.45 -16.64 -3.40
N GLU A 62 -4.76 -16.56 -3.61
CA GLU A 62 -5.61 -17.72 -3.94
C GLU A 62 -5.14 -18.42 -5.21
N ALA A 63 -4.84 -17.65 -6.27
CA ALA A 63 -4.31 -18.19 -7.52
C ALA A 63 -2.90 -18.81 -7.38
N ARG A 64 -2.14 -18.50 -6.32
CA ARG A 64 -0.88 -19.19 -6.02
C ARG A 64 -1.12 -20.46 -5.21
N ALA A 65 -2.08 -20.46 -4.28
CA ALA A 65 -2.43 -21.62 -3.48
C ALA A 65 -3.05 -22.77 -4.31
N LEU A 66 -3.64 -22.45 -5.47
CA LEU A 66 -4.18 -23.41 -6.43
C LEU A 66 -3.12 -23.98 -7.41
N ARG A 67 -1.87 -23.53 -7.34
CA ARG A 67 -0.74 -24.05 -8.11
C ARG A 67 0.07 -25.03 -7.29
#